data_AF-A0A811N623-F1
#
_entry.id   AF-A0A811N623-F1
#
_cell.length_a   1.000
_cell.length_b   1.000
_cell.length_c   1.000
_cell.angle_alpha   90.00
_cell.angle_beta   90.00
_cell.angle_gamma   90.00
#
_symmetry.space_group_name_H-M   'P 1'
#
loop_
_entity.id
_entity.type
_entity.pdbx_description
1 polymer ?
#
loop_
_entity_poly.entity_id
_entity_poly.type
_entity_poly.pdbx_seq_one_letter_code
_entity_poly.pdbx_strand_id
1 'polypeptide(L)'
;MFFIHLLLVKIMLKLLGQEADSFGKRAEMYYHTRPEVISHVEQLYRAYRALVERYDHISKELHKANHTIATACPEEVQYAMLEEEDHDFPKTITPINSHKVHKSTVQEILNAKRQGPSGWNKLPSDPHISTEEAREEIGRLQKAILVLQTEKEYVKSSYESGIARYWEIEKLIADTQKEICVIQDKFDAHGAIGDDEARVLMTITALRSCQGTISKLVRHFEELIRLAAVELE
;
A
#
# COMPACT_ATOMS: atom_id res chain seq x y z
N MET A 1 3.63 17.87 -1.27
CA MET A 1 3.59 19.34 -1.49
C MET A 1 4.22 20.12 -0.33
N PHE A 2 3.87 19.82 0.93
CA PHE A 2 4.45 20.44 2.14
C PHE A 2 5.99 20.38 2.23
N PHE A 3 6.61 19.24 1.90
CA PHE A 3 8.08 19.10 1.97
C PHE A 3 8.83 20.02 1.00
N ILE A 4 8.28 20.26 -0.19
CA ILE A 4 8.91 21.11 -1.21
C ILE A 4 8.79 22.59 -0.82
N HIS A 5 7.62 22.97 -0.29
CA HIS A 5 7.39 24.31 0.22
C HIS A 5 8.28 24.62 1.44
N LEU A 6 8.45 23.64 2.33
CA LEU A 6 9.32 23.76 3.51
C LEU A 6 10.80 23.89 3.12
N LEU A 7 11.24 23.15 2.09
CA LEU A 7 12.61 23.25 1.58
C LEU A 7 12.87 24.63 0.95
N LEU A 8 11.92 25.17 0.18
CA LEU A 8 12.01 26.49 -0.45
C LEU A 8 12.14 27.60 0.61
N VAL A 9 11.28 27.55 1.64
CA VAL A 9 11.29 28.51 2.75
C VAL A 9 12.60 28.41 3.53
N LYS A 10 13.10 27.19 3.80
CA LYS A 10 14.35 26.99 4.55
C LYS A 10 15.60 27.44 3.79
N ILE A 11 15.62 27.27 2.46
CA ILE A 11 16.70 27.76 1.58
C ILE A 11 16.66 29.29 1.50
N MET A 12 15.48 29.89 1.29
CA MET A 12 15.33 31.36 1.24
C MET A 12 15.66 32.03 2.57
N LEU A 13 15.29 31.42 3.71
CA LEU A 13 15.63 31.93 5.04
C LEU A 13 17.15 31.87 5.32
N LYS A 14 17.85 30.82 4.87
CA LYS A 14 19.32 30.74 4.99
C LYS A 14 20.03 31.80 4.16
N LEU A 15 19.49 32.13 2.98
CA LEU A 15 20.09 33.07 2.03
C LEU A 15 19.81 34.55 2.39
N LEU A 16 18.83 34.82 3.26
CA LEU A 16 18.51 36.17 3.76
C LEU A 16 19.26 36.58 5.04
N GLY A 17 20.12 35.71 5.58
CA GLY A 17 21.21 36.07 6.49
C GLY A 17 20.81 36.32 7.96
N GLN A 18 21.24 35.41 8.82
CA GLN A 18 21.22 35.54 10.29
C GLN A 18 22.43 36.33 10.87
N GLU A 19 23.40 36.76 10.04
CA GLU A 19 24.70 37.32 10.51
C GLU A 19 25.09 38.63 9.81
N ALA A 20 24.22 39.65 9.85
CA ALA A 20 24.54 40.92 9.21
C ALA A 20 24.35 42.10 10.18
N ASP A 21 25.35 42.26 11.04
CA ASP A 21 25.40 43.22 12.14
C ASP A 21 25.51 44.69 11.68
N SER A 22 25.61 44.95 10.36
CA SER A 22 25.60 46.30 9.77
C SER A 22 24.83 46.37 8.44
N PHE A 23 24.28 47.56 8.14
CA PHE A 23 23.50 47.82 6.92
C PHE A 23 24.28 47.62 5.62
N GLY A 24 25.56 47.99 5.58
CA GLY A 24 26.41 47.83 4.39
C GLY A 24 26.63 46.36 4.00
N LYS A 25 26.90 45.49 5.00
CA LYS A 25 27.05 44.04 4.78
C LYS A 25 25.75 43.37 4.33
N ARG A 26 24.59 43.83 4.82
CA ARG A 26 23.27 43.35 4.34
C ARG A 26 23.06 43.64 2.86
N ALA A 27 23.37 44.86 2.42
CA ALA A 27 23.24 45.23 1.02
C ALA A 27 24.17 44.41 0.13
N GLU A 28 25.44 44.26 0.51
CA GLU A 28 26.44 43.47 -0.22
C GLU A 28 26.03 41.98 -0.34
N MET A 29 25.65 41.34 0.76
CA MET A 29 25.17 39.96 0.76
C MET A 29 23.91 39.79 -0.08
N TYR A 30 22.97 40.74 -0.03
CA TYR A 30 21.76 40.70 -0.85
C TYR A 30 22.08 40.66 -2.35
N TYR A 31 23.01 41.49 -2.82
CA TYR A 31 23.36 41.53 -4.26
C TYR A 31 24.08 40.27 -4.74
N HIS A 32 24.90 39.64 -3.89
CA HIS A 32 25.56 38.37 -4.22
C HIS A 32 24.64 37.15 -4.13
N THR A 33 23.74 37.13 -3.14
CA THR A 33 22.93 35.96 -2.84
C THR A 33 21.66 35.88 -3.69
N ARG A 34 21.10 37.03 -4.08
CA ARG A 34 19.90 37.13 -4.93
C ARG A 34 19.96 36.32 -6.24
N PRO A 35 21.02 36.37 -7.07
CA PRO A 35 21.06 35.59 -8.31
C PRO A 35 21.05 34.07 -8.06
N GLU A 36 21.70 33.62 -6.98
CA GLU A 36 21.72 32.20 -6.61
C GLU A 36 20.34 31.73 -6.14
N VAL A 37 19.66 32.52 -5.32
CA VAL A 37 18.26 32.26 -4.91
C VAL A 37 17.35 32.13 -6.13
N ILE A 38 17.43 33.08 -7.07
CA ILE A 38 16.61 33.08 -8.29
C ILE A 38 16.87 31.81 -9.11
N SER A 39 18.14 31.44 -9.31
CA SER A 39 18.50 30.24 -10.07
C SER A 39 17.91 28.96 -9.46
N HIS A 40 18.01 28.79 -8.13
CA HIS A 40 17.46 27.62 -7.45
C HIS A 40 15.93 27.57 -7.52
N VAL A 41 15.24 28.70 -7.37
CA VAL A 41 13.79 28.78 -7.52
C VAL A 41 13.35 28.42 -8.94
N GLU A 42 14.04 28.92 -9.96
CA GLU A 42 13.76 28.59 -11.35
C GLU A 42 13.99 27.10 -11.66
N GLN A 43 15.07 26.52 -11.14
CA GLN A 43 15.35 25.08 -11.30
C GLN A 43 14.28 24.23 -10.63
N LEU A 44 13.85 24.58 -9.42
CA LEU A 44 12.79 23.88 -8.72
C LEU A 44 11.44 24.00 -9.43
N TYR A 45 11.11 25.19 -9.95
CA TYR A 45 9.91 25.41 -10.74
C TYR A 45 9.90 24.54 -12.00
N ARG A 46 11.01 24.48 -12.74
CA ARG A 46 11.15 23.60 -13.92
C ARG A 46 11.02 22.12 -13.55
N ALA A 47 11.66 21.70 -12.46
CA ALA A 47 11.59 20.31 -11.99
C ALA A 47 10.18 19.91 -11.57
N TYR A 48 9.48 20.79 -10.85
CA TYR A 48 8.08 20.58 -10.45
C TYR A 48 7.16 20.52 -11.67
N ARG A 49 7.30 21.44 -12.61
CA ARG A 49 6.52 21.44 -13.85
C ARG A 49 6.71 20.14 -14.65
N ALA A 50 7.95 19.68 -14.81
CA ALA A 50 8.24 18.41 -15.47
C ALA A 50 7.69 17.19 -14.72
N LEU A 51 7.52 17.28 -13.39
CA LEU A 51 6.88 16.22 -12.60
C LEU A 51 5.37 16.19 -12.83
N VAL A 52 4.72 17.37 -12.82
CA VAL A 52 3.28 17.51 -13.10
C VAL A 52 2.96 17.00 -14.50
N GLU A 53 3.73 17.40 -15.52
CA GLU A 53 3.53 16.95 -16.90
C GLU A 53 3.67 15.42 -17.05
N ARG A 54 4.63 14.81 -16.34
CA ARG A 54 4.78 13.34 -16.31
C ARG A 54 3.63 12.65 -15.60
N TYR A 55 3.12 13.22 -14.51
CA TYR A 55 1.97 12.69 -13.79
C TYR A 55 0.70 12.75 -14.65
N ASP A 56 0.45 13.87 -15.35
CA ASP A 56 -0.69 14.02 -16.26
C ASP A 56 -0.61 13.02 -17.41
N HIS A 57 0.58 12.80 -17.96
CA HIS A 57 0.80 11.81 -19.01
C HIS A 57 0.46 10.39 -18.51
N ILE A 58 1.02 9.98 -17.37
CA ILE A 58 0.76 8.67 -16.78
C ILE A 58 -0.72 8.49 -16.42
N SER A 59 -1.36 9.52 -15.86
CA SER A 59 -2.79 9.50 -15.52
C SER A 59 -3.66 9.30 -16.76
N LYS A 60 -3.34 9.97 -17.87
CA LYS A 60 -4.06 9.80 -19.14
C LYS A 60 -3.87 8.39 -19.71
N GLU A 61 -2.64 7.88 -19.70
CA GLU A 61 -2.35 6.52 -20.19
C GLU A 61 -3.03 5.44 -19.32
N LEU A 62 -3.07 5.63 -17.99
CA LEU A 62 -3.81 4.77 -17.08
C LEU A 62 -5.31 4.80 -17.37
N HIS A 63 -5.88 5.99 -17.59
CA HIS A 63 -7.31 6.12 -17.86
C HIS A 63 -7.68 5.46 -19.20
N LYS A 64 -6.84 5.61 -20.23
CA LYS A 64 -6.98 4.89 -21.50
C LYS A 64 -6.92 3.38 -21.31
N ALA A 65 -5.95 2.88 -20.55
CA ALA A 65 -5.82 1.45 -20.27
C ALA A 65 -7.03 0.90 -19.52
N ASN A 66 -7.52 1.61 -18.50
CA ASN A 66 -8.72 1.23 -17.76
C ASN A 66 -9.96 1.23 -18.67
N HIS A 67 -10.10 2.22 -19.56
CA HIS A 67 -11.18 2.25 -20.55
C HIS A 67 -11.08 1.07 -21.53
N THR A 68 -9.88 0.72 -21.99
CA THR A 68 -9.64 -0.44 -22.85
C THR A 68 -9.97 -1.76 -22.14
N ILE A 69 -9.66 -1.88 -20.86
CA ILE A 69 -10.01 -3.06 -20.05
C ILE A 69 -11.53 -3.15 -19.87
N ALA A 70 -12.20 -2.04 -19.54
CA ALA A 70 -13.65 -1.98 -19.37
C ALA A 70 -14.40 -2.32 -20.66
N THR A 71 -13.88 -1.93 -21.82
CA THR A 71 -14.46 -2.24 -23.13
C THR A 71 -14.14 -3.66 -23.61
N ALA A 72 -12.97 -4.21 -23.26
CA ALA A 72 -12.58 -5.59 -23.62
C ALA A 72 -13.12 -6.67 -22.66
N CYS A 73 -13.54 -6.32 -21.44
CA CYS A 73 -14.06 -7.23 -20.40
C CYS A 73 -15.19 -6.58 -19.57
N PRO A 74 -16.44 -6.64 -20.04
CA PRO A 74 -17.57 -5.94 -19.40
C PRO A 74 -17.99 -6.49 -18.02
N GLU A 75 -17.67 -7.75 -17.70
CA GLU A 75 -18.11 -8.41 -16.44
C GLU A 75 -17.39 -7.91 -15.19
N GLU A 76 -16.18 -7.37 -15.30
CA GLU A 76 -15.36 -6.97 -14.14
C GLU A 76 -15.67 -5.53 -13.68
N VAL A 77 -16.46 -4.78 -14.46
CA VAL A 77 -16.82 -3.37 -14.19
C VAL A 77 -18.06 -3.26 -13.29
N GLN A 78 -18.89 -4.30 -13.18
CA GLN A 78 -20.09 -4.26 -12.34
C GLN A 78 -19.78 -4.23 -10.83
N TYR A 79 -18.61 -4.69 -10.40
CA TYR A 79 -18.21 -4.63 -8.99
C TYR A 79 -17.57 -3.31 -8.58
N ALA A 80 -16.91 -2.60 -9.51
CA ALA A 80 -16.26 -1.31 -9.20
C ALA A 80 -17.22 -0.11 -9.26
N MET A 81 -18.39 -0.25 -9.88
CA MET A 81 -19.41 0.82 -9.96
C MET A 81 -20.32 0.90 -8.73
N LEU A 82 -20.19 -0.02 -7.76
CA LEU A 82 -20.98 0.02 -6.52
C LEU A 82 -20.30 0.79 -5.37
N GLU A 83 -19.08 1.31 -5.57
CA GLU A 83 -18.31 2.01 -4.52
C GLU A 83 -18.07 3.52 -4.76
N GLU A 84 -18.71 4.14 -5.74
CA GLU A 84 -18.54 5.59 -5.94
C GLU A 84 -19.92 6.26 -6.03
N GLU A 85 -20.55 6.44 -4.88
CA GLU A 85 -21.47 7.57 -4.68
C GLU A 85 -21.09 8.34 -3.42
N ASP A 86 -20.72 9.59 -3.65
CA ASP A 86 -20.45 10.71 -2.75
C ASP A 86 -19.39 10.53 -1.65
N HIS A 87 -18.19 11.09 -1.87
CA HIS A 87 -17.79 12.30 -1.14
C HIS A 87 -16.65 13.03 -1.87
N ASP A 88 -16.95 14.25 -2.29
CA ASP A 88 -16.06 15.36 -2.59
C ASP A 88 -14.98 15.47 -1.49
N PHE A 89 -13.73 15.05 -1.73
CA PHE A 89 -12.47 15.58 -1.15
C PHE A 89 -11.22 14.91 -1.79
N PRO A 90 -10.07 15.61 -1.88
CA PRO A 90 -9.00 15.30 -2.82
C PRO A 90 -8.22 14.04 -2.45
N LYS A 91 -8.15 13.12 -3.41
CA LYS A 91 -7.38 11.87 -3.35
C LYS A 91 -5.87 12.14 -3.16
N THR A 92 -5.39 11.64 -2.02
CA THR A 92 -4.17 10.86 -1.82
C THR A 92 -2.78 11.51 -1.86
N ILE A 93 -2.03 11.24 -0.78
CA ILE A 93 -0.72 10.59 -0.93
C ILE A 93 -0.74 9.31 -0.08
N THR A 94 -0.88 8.16 -0.74
CA THR A 94 -0.34 6.89 -0.24
C THR A 94 0.85 6.52 -1.12
N PRO A 95 2.01 6.16 -0.52
CA PRO A 95 3.11 5.57 -1.25
C PRO A 95 2.95 4.05 -1.29
N ILE A 96 3.23 3.44 -2.44
CA ILE A 96 4.08 2.26 -2.66
C ILE A 96 3.65 1.53 -3.94
N ASN A 97 4.63 1.41 -4.84
CA ASN A 97 4.62 0.59 -6.04
C ASN A 97 4.38 -0.90 -5.68
N SER A 98 3.27 -1.50 -6.12
CA SER A 98 3.01 -2.94 -5.98
C SER A 98 2.39 -3.57 -7.24
N HIS A 99 2.85 -3.19 -8.45
CA HIS A 99 2.20 -3.64 -9.70
C HIS A 99 3.05 -4.48 -10.66
N LYS A 100 4.21 -5.01 -10.23
CA LYS A 100 5.07 -5.77 -11.16
C LYS A 100 5.08 -7.30 -11.01
N VAL A 101 4.47 -7.89 -9.99
CA VAL A 101 4.63 -9.35 -9.76
C VAL A 101 3.36 -10.17 -10.05
N HIS A 102 2.19 -9.57 -10.27
CA HIS A 102 0.93 -10.33 -10.28
C HIS A 102 0.16 -10.42 -11.61
N LYS A 103 0.64 -9.81 -12.72
CA LYS A 103 -0.11 -9.80 -13.98
C LYS A 103 -0.11 -11.13 -14.75
N SER A 104 0.98 -11.90 -14.72
CA SER A 104 1.08 -13.14 -15.53
C SER A 104 0.13 -14.23 -15.02
N THR A 105 0.10 -14.48 -13.72
CA THR A 105 -0.65 -15.59 -13.12
C THR A 105 -2.16 -15.35 -13.13
N VAL A 106 -2.61 -14.11 -12.87
CA VAL A 106 -4.04 -13.76 -12.94
C VAL A 106 -4.57 -13.86 -14.36
N GLN A 107 -3.76 -13.46 -15.35
CA GLN A 107 -4.13 -13.51 -16.76
C GLN A 107 -4.24 -14.96 -17.27
N GLU A 108 -3.36 -15.87 -16.86
CA GLU A 108 -3.46 -17.30 -17.17
C GLU A 108 -4.71 -17.96 -16.56
N ILE A 109 -5.05 -17.62 -15.30
CA ILE A 109 -6.24 -18.14 -14.60
C ILE A 109 -7.53 -17.66 -15.28
N LEU A 110 -7.61 -16.38 -15.65
CA LEU A 110 -8.75 -15.81 -16.36
C LEU A 110 -8.93 -16.43 -17.76
N ASN A 111 -7.84 -16.75 -18.45
CA ASN A 111 -7.88 -17.40 -19.76
C ASN A 111 -8.31 -18.87 -19.66
N ALA A 112 -7.88 -19.60 -18.62
CA ALA A 112 -8.30 -20.98 -18.37
C ALA A 112 -9.79 -21.09 -18.03
N LYS A 113 -10.38 -20.08 -17.36
CA LYS A 113 -11.82 -20.05 -17.02
C LYS A 113 -12.71 -19.69 -18.22
N ARG A 114 -12.18 -18.99 -19.25
CA ARG A 114 -12.88 -18.64 -20.49
C ARG A 114 -12.97 -19.79 -21.49
N GLN A 115 -12.03 -20.73 -21.45
CA GLN A 115 -12.18 -22.03 -22.12
C GLN A 115 -13.08 -22.90 -21.24
N GLY A 116 -14.40 -22.81 -21.45
CA GLY A 116 -15.30 -23.87 -21.00
C GLY A 116 -14.85 -25.23 -21.57
N PRO A 117 -15.37 -26.36 -21.08
CA PRO A 117 -15.02 -27.68 -21.61
C PRO A 117 -15.53 -27.84 -23.06
N SER A 118 -14.79 -27.26 -24.01
CA SER A 118 -15.09 -27.36 -25.43
C SER A 118 -14.53 -28.70 -25.92
N GLY A 119 -15.44 -29.63 -26.20
CA GLY A 119 -15.19 -30.81 -27.01
C GLY A 119 -14.46 -31.94 -26.29
N TRP A 120 -15.23 -32.78 -25.60
CA TRP A 120 -14.80 -34.16 -25.31
C TRP A 120 -14.75 -34.91 -26.65
N ASN A 121 -13.67 -34.75 -27.41
CA ASN A 121 -13.30 -35.76 -28.38
C ASN A 121 -13.01 -37.02 -27.56
N LYS A 122 -13.80 -38.07 -27.78
CA LYS A 122 -13.66 -39.37 -27.12
C LYS A 122 -12.19 -39.78 -27.11
N LEU A 123 -11.57 -39.74 -25.93
CA LEU A 123 -10.23 -40.28 -25.76
C LEU A 123 -10.34 -41.81 -25.93
N PRO A 124 -9.45 -42.45 -26.69
CA PRO A 124 -9.39 -43.91 -26.76
C PRO A 124 -9.21 -44.47 -25.35
N SER A 125 -9.98 -45.50 -24.99
CA SER A 125 -9.89 -46.19 -23.72
C SER A 125 -8.46 -46.69 -23.49
N ASP A 126 -7.72 -46.00 -22.63
CA ASP A 126 -6.42 -46.45 -22.15
C ASP A 126 -6.66 -47.54 -21.08
N PRO A 127 -6.15 -48.78 -21.21
CA PRO A 127 -6.53 -49.90 -20.35
C PRO A 127 -5.95 -49.87 -18.92
N HIS A 128 -5.34 -48.76 -18.48
CA HIS A 128 -4.44 -48.77 -17.33
C HIS A 128 -4.95 -48.15 -16.03
N ILE A 129 -6.16 -47.58 -15.99
CA ILE A 129 -6.78 -47.11 -14.75
C ILE A 129 -8.18 -47.71 -14.59
N SER A 130 -8.40 -48.42 -13.49
CA SER A 130 -9.72 -48.97 -13.19
C SER A 130 -10.70 -47.84 -12.92
N THR A 131 -11.99 -48.11 -13.16
CA THR A 131 -13.07 -47.15 -12.92
C THR A 131 -13.14 -46.72 -11.45
N GLU A 132 -12.68 -47.59 -10.54
CA GLU A 132 -12.61 -47.32 -9.11
C GLU A 132 -11.44 -46.40 -8.75
N GLU A 133 -10.24 -46.64 -9.29
CA GLU A 133 -9.09 -45.75 -9.12
C GLU A 133 -9.37 -44.34 -9.64
N ALA A 134 -10.08 -44.23 -10.77
CA ALA A 134 -10.52 -42.94 -11.29
C ALA A 134 -11.51 -42.24 -10.33
N ARG A 135 -12.41 -42.99 -9.68
CA ARG A 135 -13.38 -42.46 -8.72
C ARG A 135 -12.70 -41.97 -7.44
N GLU A 136 -11.75 -42.74 -6.92
CA GLU A 136 -10.96 -42.36 -5.76
C GLU A 136 -10.13 -41.09 -6.02
N GLU A 137 -9.50 -41.01 -7.19
CA GLU A 137 -8.70 -39.85 -7.59
C GLU A 137 -9.57 -38.59 -7.75
N ILE A 138 -10.76 -38.71 -8.32
CA ILE A 138 -11.75 -37.61 -8.36
C ILE A 138 -12.09 -37.15 -6.94
N GLY A 139 -12.36 -38.09 -6.03
CA GLY A 139 -12.67 -37.76 -4.64
C GLY A 139 -11.51 -37.05 -3.93
N ARG A 140 -10.28 -37.48 -4.18
CA ARG A 140 -9.06 -36.85 -3.66
C ARG A 140 -8.91 -35.42 -4.18
N LEU A 141 -9.11 -35.20 -5.47
CA LEU A 141 -9.04 -33.88 -6.10
C LEU A 141 -10.14 -32.94 -5.60
N GLN A 142 -11.38 -33.43 -5.43
CA GLN A 142 -12.48 -32.64 -4.87
C GLN A 142 -12.18 -32.17 -3.44
N LYS A 143 -11.62 -33.06 -2.60
CA LYS A 143 -11.18 -32.69 -1.24
C LYS A 143 -10.06 -31.63 -1.27
N ALA A 144 -9.09 -31.77 -2.16
CA ALA A 144 -8.02 -30.78 -2.32
C ALA A 144 -8.56 -29.41 -2.77
N ILE A 145 -9.52 -29.38 -3.70
CA ILE A 145 -10.20 -28.15 -4.13
C ILE A 145 -10.88 -27.47 -2.94
N LEU A 146 -11.58 -28.23 -2.10
CA LEU A 146 -12.27 -27.67 -0.94
C LEU A 146 -11.28 -27.02 0.04
N VAL A 147 -10.17 -27.70 0.36
CA VAL A 147 -9.11 -27.13 1.23
C VAL A 147 -8.56 -25.83 0.64
N LEU A 148 -8.22 -25.84 -0.65
CA LEU A 148 -7.69 -24.64 -1.33
C LEU A 148 -8.69 -23.49 -1.36
N GLN A 149 -10.00 -23.77 -1.49
CA GLN A 149 -11.04 -22.75 -1.40
C GLN A 149 -11.14 -22.15 0.00
N THR A 150 -11.03 -22.97 1.05
CA THR A 150 -11.02 -22.50 2.44
C THR A 150 -9.79 -21.63 2.73
N GLU A 151 -8.60 -22.06 2.33
CA GLU A 151 -7.37 -21.27 2.48
C GLU A 151 -7.47 -19.94 1.72
N LYS A 152 -8.01 -19.96 0.50
CA LYS A 152 -8.24 -18.74 -0.28
C LYS A 152 -9.11 -17.73 0.48
N GLU A 153 -10.23 -18.18 1.05
CA GLU A 153 -11.13 -17.27 1.80
C GLU A 153 -10.48 -16.79 3.10
N TYR A 154 -9.74 -17.65 3.79
CA TYR A 154 -8.96 -17.25 4.97
C TYR A 154 -7.96 -16.14 4.65
N VAL A 155 -7.18 -16.31 3.57
CA VAL A 155 -6.22 -15.30 3.11
C VAL A 155 -6.94 -14.00 2.77
N LYS A 156 -8.05 -14.05 2.02
CA LYS A 156 -8.86 -12.88 1.69
C LYS A 156 -9.35 -12.14 2.95
N SER A 157 -9.96 -12.85 3.89
CA SER A 157 -10.44 -12.28 5.15
C SER A 157 -9.30 -11.66 5.98
N SER A 158 -8.11 -12.27 5.96
CA SER A 158 -6.93 -11.73 6.65
C SER A 158 -6.47 -10.39 6.06
N TYR A 159 -6.56 -10.21 4.73
CA TYR A 159 -6.25 -8.95 4.07
C TYR A 159 -7.27 -7.87 4.40
N GLU A 160 -8.57 -8.19 4.34
CA GLU A 160 -9.65 -7.26 4.68
C GLU A 160 -9.50 -6.77 6.13
N SER A 161 -9.27 -7.68 7.08
CA SER A 161 -8.99 -7.33 8.47
C SER A 161 -7.70 -6.49 8.63
N GLY A 162 -6.66 -6.81 7.86
CA GLY A 162 -5.41 -6.05 7.85
C GLY A 162 -5.60 -4.60 7.38
N ILE A 163 -6.41 -4.41 6.33
CA ILE A 163 -6.75 -3.08 5.80
C ILE A 163 -7.55 -2.27 6.83
N ALA A 164 -8.54 -2.89 7.48
CA ALA A 164 -9.30 -2.22 8.53
C ALA A 164 -8.40 -1.73 9.68
N ARG A 165 -7.50 -2.60 10.15
CA ARG A 165 -6.51 -2.25 11.19
C ARG A 165 -5.57 -1.13 10.76
N TYR A 166 -5.16 -1.10 9.50
CA TYR A 166 -4.34 -0.02 8.96
C TYR A 166 -5.07 1.33 9.06
N TRP A 167 -6.34 1.39 8.63
CA TRP A 167 -7.13 2.61 8.70
C TRP A 167 -7.39 3.09 10.13
N GLU A 168 -7.59 2.17 11.08
CA GLU A 168 -7.68 2.51 12.50
C GLU A 168 -6.40 3.17 13.04
N ILE A 169 -5.23 2.64 12.64
CA ILE A 169 -3.93 3.21 13.03
C ILE A 169 -3.73 4.59 12.39
N GLU A 170 -4.04 4.75 11.11
CA GLU A 170 -3.96 6.05 10.42
C GLU A 170 -4.85 7.10 11.11
N LYS A 171 -6.08 6.72 11.48
CA LYS A 171 -6.98 7.60 12.23
C LYS A 171 -6.36 8.01 13.57
N LEU A 172 -5.83 7.06 14.34
CA LEU A 172 -5.22 7.34 15.63
C LEU A 172 -4.00 8.26 15.50
N ILE A 173 -3.19 8.09 14.45
CA ILE A 173 -2.07 8.99 14.15
C ILE A 173 -2.57 10.40 13.89
N ALA A 174 -3.60 10.57 13.05
CA ALA A 174 -4.17 11.87 12.73
C ALA A 174 -4.77 12.56 13.96
N ASP A 175 -5.50 11.83 14.79
CA ASP A 175 -6.08 12.35 16.04
C ASP A 175 -4.97 12.79 17.02
N THR A 176 -3.92 11.98 17.18
CA THR A 176 -2.77 12.32 18.03
C THR A 176 -2.01 13.54 17.50
N GLN A 177 -1.80 13.63 16.18
CA GLN A 177 -1.16 14.80 15.55
C GLN A 177 -1.99 16.07 15.76
N LYS A 178 -3.32 15.97 15.70
CA LYS A 178 -4.22 17.09 15.99
C LYS A 178 -4.07 17.57 17.44
N GLU A 179 -3.98 16.66 18.40
CA GLU A 179 -3.72 17.00 19.80
C GLU A 179 -2.36 17.72 19.97
N ILE A 180 -1.32 17.23 19.30
CA ILE A 180 0.00 17.88 19.27
C ILE A 180 -0.13 19.31 18.75
N CYS A 181 -0.77 19.54 17.61
CA CYS A 181 -0.96 20.89 17.05
C CYS A 181 -1.67 21.82 18.04
N VAL A 182 -2.76 21.36 18.68
CA VAL A 182 -3.50 22.16 19.67
C VAL A 182 -2.60 22.58 20.84
N ILE A 183 -1.73 21.69 21.32
CA ILE A 183 -0.80 21.99 22.40
C ILE A 183 0.30 22.94 21.92
N GLN A 184 0.90 22.68 20.75
CA GLN A 184 1.94 23.52 20.18
C GLN A 184 1.46 24.95 19.98
N ASP A 185 0.27 25.14 19.38
CA ASP A 185 -0.35 26.45 19.15
C ASP A 185 -0.66 27.18 20.46
N LYS A 186 -1.12 26.44 21.49
CA LYS A 186 -1.49 27.02 22.79
C LYS A 186 -0.29 27.50 23.60
N PHE A 187 0.86 26.85 23.48
CA PHE A 187 2.03 27.09 24.33
C PHE A 187 3.26 27.63 23.58
N ASP A 188 3.17 27.84 22.27
CA ASP A 188 4.28 28.21 21.37
C ASP A 188 5.51 27.28 21.52
N ALA A 189 5.24 26.04 21.92
CA ALA A 189 6.26 25.06 22.29
C ALA A 189 6.40 24.04 21.17
N HIS A 190 7.53 24.07 20.46
CA HIS A 190 7.81 23.16 19.36
C HIS A 190 8.76 22.05 19.81
N GLY A 191 8.35 20.80 19.60
CA GLY A 191 9.13 19.62 19.95
C GLY A 191 9.09 18.60 18.82
N ALA A 192 10.25 18.02 18.51
CA ALA A 192 10.37 16.89 17.59
C ALA A 192 11.06 15.74 18.32
N ILE A 193 10.64 14.51 18.02
CA ILE A 193 11.30 13.31 18.54
C ILE A 193 12.68 13.23 17.90
N GLY A 194 13.72 13.00 18.70
CA GLY A 194 15.08 12.81 18.19
C GLY A 194 15.22 11.49 17.43
N ASP A 195 16.07 11.45 16.42
CA ASP A 195 16.25 10.27 15.56
C ASP A 195 16.62 9.00 16.34
N ASP A 196 17.44 9.13 17.40
CA ASP A 196 17.83 8.02 18.27
C ASP A 196 16.64 7.47 19.06
N GLU A 197 15.83 8.36 19.61
CA GLU A 197 14.61 7.99 20.34
C GLU A 197 13.58 7.33 19.41
N ALA A 198 13.38 7.90 18.22
CA ALA A 198 12.50 7.34 17.20
C ALA A 198 12.92 5.92 16.81
N ARG A 199 14.22 5.71 16.55
CA ARG A 199 14.78 4.39 16.21
C ARG A 199 14.56 3.37 17.33
N VAL A 200 14.82 3.75 18.59
CA VAL A 200 14.59 2.87 19.74
C VAL A 200 13.11 2.50 19.87
N LEU A 201 12.20 3.46 19.76
CA LEU A 201 10.76 3.22 19.82
C LEU A 201 10.28 2.28 18.71
N MET A 202 10.76 2.46 17.48
CA MET A 202 10.45 1.58 16.35
C MET A 202 10.93 0.15 16.61
N THR A 203 12.18 -0.03 17.05
CA THR A 203 12.73 -1.36 17.35
C THR A 203 11.96 -2.06 18.47
N ILE A 204 11.71 -1.37 19.59
CA ILE A 204 10.96 -1.93 20.72
C ILE A 204 9.54 -2.32 20.28
N THR A 205 8.87 -1.48 19.49
CA THR A 205 7.50 -1.75 19.00
C THR A 205 7.47 -2.96 18.08
N ALA A 206 8.41 -3.06 17.16
CA ALA A 206 8.53 -4.22 16.27
C ALA A 206 8.78 -5.52 17.06
N LEU A 207 9.71 -5.50 18.02
CA LEU A 207 10.01 -6.67 18.86
C LEU A 207 8.80 -7.10 19.69
N ARG A 208 8.07 -6.17 20.30
CA ARG A 208 6.83 -6.46 21.04
C ARG A 208 5.75 -7.06 20.14
N SER A 209 5.61 -6.56 18.91
CA SER A 209 4.67 -7.10 17.93
C SER A 209 5.02 -8.54 17.55
N CYS A 210 6.30 -8.82 17.26
CA CYS A 210 6.79 -10.17 17.01
C CYS A 210 6.52 -11.09 18.20
N GLN A 211 6.85 -10.65 19.42
CA GLN A 211 6.58 -11.39 20.64
C GLN A 211 5.08 -11.71 20.78
N GLY A 212 4.20 -10.73 20.54
CA GLY A 212 2.75 -10.93 20.62
C GLY A 212 2.22 -11.95 19.62
N THR A 213 2.75 -11.95 18.39
CA THR A 213 2.40 -12.94 17.36
C THR A 213 2.89 -14.34 17.74
N ILE A 214 4.12 -14.46 18.26
CA ILE A 214 4.66 -15.73 18.78
C ILE A 214 3.78 -16.25 19.91
N SER A 215 3.39 -15.41 20.87
CA SER A 215 2.51 -15.81 21.97
C SER A 215 1.11 -16.25 21.50
N LYS A 216 0.57 -15.64 20.44
CA LYS A 216 -0.70 -16.10 19.83
C LYS A 216 -0.53 -17.48 19.19
N LEU A 217 0.57 -17.69 18.47
CA LEU A 217 0.87 -18.96 17.81
C LEU A 217 1.07 -20.10 18.82
N VAL A 218 1.85 -19.87 19.87
CA VAL A 218 2.07 -20.84 20.96
C VAL A 218 0.76 -21.26 21.59
N ARG A 219 -0.10 -20.30 21.96
CA ARG A 219 -1.44 -20.60 22.51
C ARG A 219 -2.30 -21.41 21.55
N HIS A 220 -2.23 -21.13 20.25
CA HIS A 220 -2.98 -21.89 19.27
C HIS A 220 -2.50 -23.34 19.18
N PHE A 221 -1.18 -23.57 19.21
CA PHE A 221 -0.61 -24.91 19.25
C PHE A 221 -1.01 -25.68 20.51
N GLU A 222 -0.98 -25.03 21.68
CA GLU A 222 -1.42 -25.64 22.95
C GLU A 222 -2.89 -26.08 22.88
N GLU A 223 -3.77 -25.25 22.30
CA GLU A 223 -5.18 -25.61 22.13
C GLU A 223 -5.37 -26.78 21.16
N LEU A 224 -4.62 -26.83 20.05
CA LEU A 224 -4.67 -27.97 19.13
C LEU A 224 -4.20 -29.27 19.80
N ILE A 225 -3.15 -29.23 20.60
CA ILE A 225 -2.68 -30.39 21.39
C ILE A 225 -3.78 -30.84 22.36
N ARG A 226 -4.47 -29.90 23.02
CA ARG A 226 -5.57 -30.18 23.94
C ARG A 226 -6.76 -30.84 23.23
N LEU A 227 -7.15 -30.33 22.06
CA LEU A 227 -8.24 -30.91 21.27
C LEU A 227 -7.92 -32.32 20.77
N ALA A 228 -6.69 -32.54 20.28
CA ALA A 228 -6.25 -33.86 19.85
C ALA A 228 -6.21 -34.88 21.00
N ALA A 229 -5.93 -34.45 22.23
CA ALA A 229 -5.98 -35.32 23.40
C ALA A 229 -7.42 -35.73 23.78
N VAL A 230 -8.42 -34.88 23.51
CA VAL A 230 -9.84 -35.14 23.78
C VAL A 230 -10.48 -36.04 22.72
N GLU A 231 -10.00 -36.00 21.47
CA GLU A 231 -10.46 -36.89 20.39
C GLU A 231 -9.92 -38.34 20.51
N LEU A 232 -8.99 -38.60 21.43
CA LEU A 232 -8.36 -39.89 21.68
C LEU A 232 -8.91 -40.65 22.91
N GLU A 233 -9.88 -40.07 23.63
CA GLU A 233 -10.65 -40.69 24.74
C GLU A 233 -12.07 -41.07 24.31
#